data_AF-A0A973W1J0-F1
#
_entry.id   AF-A0A973W1J0-F1
#
_cell.length_a   1.000
_cell.length_b   1.000
_cell.length_c   1.000
_cell.angle_alpha   90.00
_cell.angle_beta   90.00
_cell.angle_gamma   90.00
#
_symmetry.space_group_name_H-M   'P 1'
#
loop_
_entity.id
_entity.type
_entity.pdbx_description
1 polymer ?
#
loop_
_entity_poly.entity_id
_entity_poly.type
_entity_poly.pdbx_seq_one_letter_code
_entity_poly.pdbx_strand_id
1 'polypeptide(L)'
;MDNKINEIRRKISTLRAEMTLIEASIRDQVNRDLDCSEASYRLMAMRAEVAELIGRWKASGGGDRLPTVRERLSRSFADRPVATVKPDPAKPAPVKSNSGRSKPGHSNARV
;
A
#
# COMPACT_ATOMS: atom_id res chain seq x y z
N MET A 1 -3.44 -11.76 -4.15
CA MET A 1 -4.38 -11.17 -3.16
C MET A 1 -4.33 -12.08 -1.97
N ASP A 2 -3.62 -11.69 -0.92
CA ASP A 2 -3.28 -12.63 0.14
C ASP A 2 -4.50 -12.84 1.03
N ASN A 3 -5.06 -14.05 0.99
CA ASN A 3 -6.30 -14.42 1.69
C ASN A 3 -6.23 -14.02 3.18
N LYS A 4 -5.04 -14.18 3.78
CA LYS A 4 -4.72 -13.80 5.15
C LYS A 4 -4.83 -12.29 5.43
N ILE A 5 -4.35 -11.43 4.54
CA ILE A 5 -4.45 -9.96 4.70
C ILE A 5 -5.92 -9.52 4.64
N ASN A 6 -6.68 -10.10 3.71
CA ASN A 6 -8.10 -9.81 3.56
C ASN A 6 -8.93 -10.30 4.76
N GLU A 7 -8.56 -11.44 5.35
CA GLU A 7 -9.19 -11.94 6.57
C GLU A 7 -8.93 -11.02 7.77
N ILE A 8 -7.68 -10.58 7.97
CA ILE A 8 -7.32 -9.64 9.04
C ILE A 8 -8.11 -8.33 8.87
N ARG A 9 -8.22 -7.81 7.65
CA ARG A 9 -9.02 -6.61 7.36
C ARG A 9 -10.48 -6.81 7.75
N ARG A 10 -11.08 -7.94 7.37
CA ARG A 10 -12.47 -8.27 7.73
C ARG A 10 -12.67 -8.33 9.24
N LYS A 11 -11.79 -9.00 9.97
CA LYS A 11 -11.84 -9.07 11.44
C LYS A 11 -11.74 -7.69 12.09
N ILE A 12 -10.82 -6.84 11.63
CA ILE A 12 -10.71 -5.45 12.11
C ILE A 12 -12.01 -4.67 11.86
N SER A 13 -12.62 -4.81 10.68
CA SER A 13 -13.88 -4.15 10.35
C SER A 13 -15.02 -4.60 11.26
N THR A 14 -15.16 -5.92 11.49
CA THR A 14 -16.19 -6.48 12.39
C THR A 14 -15.99 -5.98 13.83
N LEU A 15 -14.78 -6.09 14.38
CA LEU A 15 -14.49 -5.65 15.74
C LEU A 15 -14.77 -4.16 15.95
N ARG A 16 -14.44 -3.31 14.98
CA ARG A 16 -14.75 -1.87 15.07
C ARG A 16 -16.25 -1.58 15.07
N ALA A 17 -17.04 -2.35 14.32
CA ALA A 17 -18.49 -2.23 14.36
C ALA A 17 -19.04 -2.64 15.73
N GLU A 18 -18.56 -3.75 16.28
CA GLU A 18 -18.95 -4.21 17.63
C GLU A 18 -18.53 -3.22 18.73
N MET A 19 -17.32 -2.67 18.65
CA MET A 19 -16.85 -1.61 19.55
C MET A 19 -17.78 -0.40 19.53
N THR A 20 -18.28 -0.01 18.36
CA THR A 20 -19.22 1.13 18.23
C THR A 20 -20.53 0.86 18.99
N LEU A 21 -21.02 -0.39 18.98
CA LEU A 21 -22.21 -0.78 19.74
C LEU A 21 -21.95 -0.77 21.25
N ILE A 22 -20.79 -1.26 21.69
CA ILE A 22 -20.41 -1.21 23.12
C ILE A 22 -20.23 0.25 23.59
N GLU A 23 -19.63 1.12 22.78
CA GLU A 23 -19.51 2.54 23.10
C GLU A 23 -20.88 3.23 23.22
N ALA A 24 -21.86 2.84 22.41
CA ALA A 24 -23.24 3.30 22.56
C ALA A 24 -23.87 2.79 23.86
N SER A 25 -23.67 1.51 24.21
CA SER A 25 -24.14 0.92 25.48
C SER A 25 -23.54 1.63 26.69
N ILE A 26 -22.24 1.97 26.67
CA ILE A 26 -21.58 2.72 27.75
C ILE A 26 -22.23 4.10 27.89
N ARG A 27 -22.46 4.80 26.78
CA ARG A 27 -23.17 6.10 26.80
C ARG A 27 -24.56 5.98 27.40
N ASP A 28 -25.32 4.95 27.05
CA ASP A 28 -26.65 4.71 27.60
C ASP A 28 -26.63 4.39 29.10
N GLN A 29 -25.64 3.63 29.58
CA GLN A 29 -25.45 3.35 31.01
C GLN A 29 -25.11 4.62 31.79
N VAL A 30 -24.17 5.42 31.28
CA VAL A 30 -23.78 6.70 31.88
C VAL A 30 -24.96 7.67 31.95
N ASN A 31 -25.75 7.77 30.87
CA ASN A 31 -26.94 8.64 30.83
C ASN A 31 -28.04 8.22 31.82
N ARG A 32 -27.98 7.01 32.37
CA ARG A 32 -28.93 6.46 33.35
C ARG A 32 -28.30 6.29 34.73
N ASP A 33 -27.10 6.82 34.95
CA ASP A 33 -26.32 6.67 36.18
C ASP A 33 -26.12 5.20 36.60
N LEU A 34 -26.00 4.29 35.62
CA LEU A 34 -25.73 2.88 35.82
C LEU A 34 -24.24 2.58 35.76
N ASP A 35 -23.82 1.50 36.42
CA ASP A 35 -22.44 1.00 36.31
C ASP A 35 -22.13 0.54 34.88
N CYS A 36 -21.04 1.07 34.32
CA CYS A 36 -20.55 0.78 32.98
C CYS A 36 -19.17 0.09 32.97
N SER A 37 -18.68 -0.32 34.14
CA SER A 37 -17.33 -0.87 34.29
C SER A 37 -17.10 -2.13 33.43
N GLU A 38 -18.05 -3.07 33.41
CA GLU A 38 -17.97 -4.28 32.56
C GLU A 38 -17.91 -3.94 31.07
N ALA A 39 -18.81 -3.08 30.58
CA ALA A 39 -18.84 -2.66 29.18
C ALA A 39 -17.53 -1.94 28.79
N SER A 40 -16.98 -1.15 29.71
CA SER A 40 -15.69 -0.47 29.56
C SER A 40 -14.52 -1.45 29.48
N TYR A 41 -14.46 -2.48 30.33
CA TYR A 41 -13.46 -3.54 30.25
C TYR A 41 -13.53 -4.28 28.92
N ARG A 42 -14.74 -4.62 28.47
CA ARG A 42 -14.94 -5.27 27.17
C ARG A 42 -14.45 -4.39 26.02
N LEU A 43 -14.73 -3.08 26.06
CA LEU A 43 -14.25 -2.14 25.06
C LEU A 43 -12.72 -2.09 25.02
N MET A 44 -12.05 -2.06 26.18
CA MET A 44 -10.59 -2.08 26.25
C MET A 44 -10.00 -3.37 25.70
N ALA A 45 -10.63 -4.52 25.98
CA ALA A 45 -10.20 -5.81 25.43
C ALA A 45 -10.29 -5.84 23.90
N MET A 46 -11.40 -5.37 23.32
CA MET A 46 -11.54 -5.27 21.86
C MET A 46 -10.54 -4.30 21.24
N ARG A 47 -10.21 -3.19 21.92
CA ARG A 47 -9.16 -2.25 21.47
C ARG A 47 -7.79 -2.93 21.42
N ALA A 48 -7.46 -3.75 22.42
CA ALA A 48 -6.22 -4.52 22.42
C ALA A 48 -6.17 -5.53 21.27
N GLU A 49 -7.28 -6.24 21.00
CA GLU A 49 -7.37 -7.17 19.87
C GLU A 49 -7.20 -6.46 18.52
N VAL A 50 -7.83 -5.31 18.32
CA VAL A 50 -7.65 -4.51 17.10
C VAL A 50 -6.19 -4.07 16.94
N ALA A 51 -5.52 -3.65 18.02
CA ALA A 51 -4.11 -3.28 17.98
C ALA A 51 -3.23 -4.47 17.57
N GLU A 52 -3.51 -5.67 18.09
CA GLU A 52 -2.81 -6.89 17.72
C GLU A 52 -3.03 -7.25 16.25
N LEU A 53 -4.27 -7.20 15.77
CA LEU A 53 -4.60 -7.46 14.36
C LEU A 53 -3.93 -6.46 13.42
N ILE A 54 -3.84 -5.19 13.80
CA ILE A 54 -3.09 -4.18 13.04
C ILE A 54 -1.60 -4.53 13.01
N GLY A 55 -1.02 -4.98 14.13
CA GLY A 55 0.36 -5.47 14.19
C GLY A 55 0.59 -6.64 13.23
N ARG A 56 -0.28 -7.65 13.26
CA ARG A 56 -0.23 -8.82 12.35
C ARG A 56 -0.42 -8.42 10.89
N TRP A 57 -1.31 -7.47 10.62
CA TRP A 57 -1.55 -6.93 9.26
C TRP A 57 -0.29 -6.25 8.71
N LYS A 58 0.37 -5.40 9.52
CA LYS A 58 1.64 -4.77 9.15
C LYS A 58 2.74 -5.80 8.89
N ALA A 59 2.89 -6.78 9.79
CA ALA A 59 3.86 -7.87 9.65
C ALA A 59 3.61 -8.76 8.42
N SER A 60 2.36 -8.80 7.93
CA SER A 60 1.99 -9.52 6.71
C SER A 60 2.17 -8.70 5.43
N GLY A 61 2.85 -7.54 5.48
CA GLY A 61 3.07 -6.68 4.31
C GLY A 61 1.89 -5.76 3.98
N GLY A 62 0.89 -5.66 4.86
CA GLY A 62 -0.27 -4.79 4.65
C GLY A 62 0.06 -3.30 4.67
N GLY A 63 1.18 -2.91 5.29
CA GLY A 63 1.65 -1.53 5.39
C GLY A 63 2.62 -1.09 4.29
N ASP A 64 3.13 -2.02 3.47
CA ASP A 64 4.02 -1.66 2.38
C ASP A 64 3.24 -0.91 1.30
N ARG A 65 3.85 0.15 0.75
CA ARG A 65 3.27 0.87 -0.39
C ARG A 65 3.01 -0.13 -1.51
N LEU A 66 1.74 -0.36 -1.81
CA LEU A 66 1.34 -1.17 -2.97
C LEU A 66 2.04 -0.61 -4.21
N PRO A 67 2.71 -1.45 -5.02
CA PRO A 67 3.34 -0.98 -6.23
C PRO A 67 2.32 -0.27 -7.12
N THR A 68 2.68 0.92 -7.61
CA THR A 68 1.80 1.64 -8.53
C THR A 68 1.54 0.81 -9.78
N VAL A 69 0.46 1.11 -10.51
CA VAL A 69 0.15 0.43 -11.79
C VAL A 69 1.38 0.45 -12.72
N ARG A 70 2.11 1.57 -12.77
CA ARG A 70 3.35 1.73 -13.53
C ARG A 70 4.46 0.78 -13.04
N GLU A 71 4.68 0.70 -11.73
CA GLU A 71 5.69 -0.19 -11.12
C GLU A 71 5.37 -1.68 -11.34
N ARG A 72 4.08 -2.05 -11.34
CA ARG A 72 3.65 -3.42 -11.69
C ARG A 72 3.95 -3.73 -13.14
N LEU A 73 3.55 -2.84 -14.05
CA LEU A 73 3.76 -3.01 -15.48
C LEU A 73 5.26 -3.08 -15.81
N SER A 74 6.10 -2.20 -15.25
CA SER A 74 7.55 -2.21 -15.50
C SER A 74 8.23 -3.50 -15.04
N ARG A 75 7.77 -4.12 -13.94
CA ARG A 75 8.28 -5.44 -13.50
C ARG A 75 7.89 -6.54 -14.48
N SER A 76 6.65 -6.54 -14.97
CA SER A 76 6.21 -7.49 -16.01
C SER A 76 6.96 -7.33 -17.35
N PHE A 77 7.40 -6.12 -17.68
CA PHE A 77 8.26 -5.89 -18.85
C PHE A 77 9.72 -6.30 -18.63
N ALA A 78 10.23 -6.20 -17.39
CA ALA A 78 11.60 -6.60 -17.04
C ALA A 78 11.77 -8.12 -16.97
N ASP A 79 10.74 -8.86 -16.54
CA ASP A 79 10.74 -10.34 -16.49
C ASP A 79 10.37 -11.00 -17.83
N ARG A 80 10.05 -10.20 -18.87
CA ARG A 80 9.87 -10.76 -20.21
C ARG A 80 11.25 -11.21 -20.70
N PRO A 81 11.48 -12.51 -20.99
CA PRO A 81 12.71 -12.90 -21.66
C PRO A 81 12.75 -12.12 -22.96
N VAL A 82 13.70 -11.19 -23.07
CA VAL A 82 14.06 -10.58 -24.35
C VAL A 82 14.53 -11.77 -25.17
N ALA A 83 13.65 -12.29 -26.01
CA ALA A 83 14.05 -13.16 -27.09
C ALA A 83 15.09 -12.34 -27.85
N THR A 84 16.36 -12.68 -27.67
CA THR A 84 17.45 -12.14 -28.45
C THR A 84 17.14 -12.54 -29.90
N VAL A 85 16.49 -11.64 -30.62
CA VAL A 85 16.37 -11.76 -32.07
C VAL A 85 17.80 -11.67 -32.56
N LYS A 86 18.38 -12.82 -32.94
CA LYS A 86 19.62 -12.88 -33.70
C LYS A 86 19.44 -11.96 -34.91
N PRO A 87 20.36 -11.01 -35.17
CA PRO A 87 20.26 -10.21 -36.37
C PRO A 87 20.53 -11.12 -37.58
N ASP A 88 19.53 -11.27 -38.46
CA ASP A 88 19.72 -11.86 -39.78
C ASP A 88 20.76 -11.02 -40.56
N PRO A 89 21.77 -11.64 -41.21
CA PRO A 89 22.85 -10.92 -41.88
C PRO A 89 22.47 -10.35 -43.27
N ALA A 90 21.18 -10.09 -43.53
CA ALA A 90 20.72 -9.73 -44.87
C ALA A 90 19.71 -8.57 -44.85
N LYS A 91 20.16 -7.37 -44.46
CA LYS A 91 19.63 -6.08 -44.97
C LYS A 91 20.56 -4.91 -44.63
N PRO A 92 20.76 -3.95 -45.56
CA PRO A 92 21.78 -2.92 -45.45
C PRO A 92 21.45 -1.86 -44.38
N ALA A 93 22.49 -1.36 -43.73
CA ALA A 93 22.45 -0.41 -42.62
C ALA A 93 21.74 0.91 -42.98
N PRO A 94 20.95 1.51 -42.08
CA PRO A 94 20.61 2.92 -42.20
C PRO A 94 21.84 3.77 -41.85
N VAL A 95 22.14 4.66 -42.79
CA VAL A 95 23.25 5.59 -42.87
C VAL A 95 23.38 6.43 -41.59
N LYS A 96 24.61 6.50 -41.05
CA LYS A 96 25.01 7.49 -40.06
C LYS A 96 24.95 8.88 -40.70
N SER A 97 23.96 9.70 -40.33
CA SER A 97 24.07 11.15 -40.52
C SER A 97 24.70 11.75 -39.27
N ASN A 98 25.94 12.18 -39.45
CA ASN A 98 26.73 12.91 -38.50
C ASN A 98 26.57 14.41 -38.82
N SER A 99 25.77 15.14 -38.05
CA SER A 99 25.81 16.61 -37.95
C SER A 99 25.10 17.00 -36.64
N GLY A 100 25.57 17.89 -35.79
CA GLY A 100 26.83 18.58 -35.66
C GLY A 100 26.91 19.11 -34.22
N ARG A 101 28.13 19.12 -33.68
CA ARG A 101 28.65 19.94 -32.57
C ARG A 101 27.79 21.20 -32.31
N SER A 102 27.37 21.54 -31.09
CA SER A 102 28.17 22.30 -30.13
C SER A 102 27.43 22.48 -28.78
N LYS A 103 28.08 22.15 -27.66
CA LYS A 103 28.03 22.93 -26.38
C LYS A 103 29.33 23.76 -26.35
N PRO A 104 29.53 24.83 -25.56
CA PRO A 104 28.86 25.20 -24.29
C PRO A 104 28.55 26.72 -24.16
N GLY A 105 27.93 27.15 -23.05
CA GLY A 105 27.74 28.59 -22.79
C GLY A 105 27.15 28.90 -21.42
N HIS A 106 27.90 29.66 -20.64
CA HIS A 106 27.76 29.96 -19.21
C HIS A 106 26.73 31.05 -18.85
N SER A 107 26.17 30.91 -17.64
CA SER A 107 25.97 31.91 -16.57
C SER A 107 25.00 33.10 -16.71
N ASN A 108 24.14 33.25 -15.69
CA ASN A 108 23.88 34.41 -14.78
C ASN A 108 22.41 34.40 -14.31
N ALA A 109 22.08 34.24 -13.02
CA ALA A 109 22.19 35.15 -11.87
C ALA A 109 21.15 36.30 -11.86
N ARG A 110 20.51 36.48 -10.68
CA ARG A 110 19.72 37.64 -10.18
C ARG A 110 18.29 37.82 -10.76
N VAL A 111 17.25 38.23 -10.01
CA VAL A 111 17.07 38.87 -8.67
C VAL A 111 15.89 38.20 -7.98
#